data_AF-A0A6C0ELB1-F1
#
_entry.id   AF-A0A6C0ELB1-F1
#
_cell.length_a   1.000
_cell.length_b   1.000
_cell.length_c   1.000
_cell.angle_alpha   90.00
_cell.angle_beta   90.00
_cell.angle_gamma   90.00
#
_symmetry.space_group_name_H-M   'P 1'
#
loop_
_entity.id
_entity.type
_entity.pdbx_description
1 polymer ?
#
loop_
_entity_poly.entity_id
_entity_poly.type
_entity_poly.pdbx_seq_one_letter_code
_entity_poly.pdbx_strand_id
1 'polypeptide(L)'
;MTMADQSLMFAATGFYFICHVPELYANYVNKNANMYNMPEKIFMLLGTVLAVTYAIQLGDSAILTNYGLQLGIDVVALTMRGYYVWLNYFKTTGNATVAVASDPEISTLTR
;
A
#
# COMPACT_ATOMS: atom_id res chain seq x y z
N MET A 1 -14.51 -10.51 27.71
CA MET A 1 -14.10 -11.30 26.54
C MET A 1 -13.72 -12.68 27.03
N THR A 2 -14.29 -13.75 26.47
CA THR A 2 -13.96 -15.12 26.90
C THR A 2 -12.65 -15.58 26.25
N MET A 3 -11.96 -16.58 26.82
CA MET A 3 -10.72 -17.11 26.22
C MET A 3 -10.93 -17.66 24.79
N ALA A 4 -12.15 -18.13 24.48
CA ALA A 4 -12.51 -18.61 23.14
C ALA A 4 -12.64 -17.47 22.12
N ASP A 5 -13.09 -16.28 22.55
CA ASP A 5 -13.19 -15.11 21.66
C ASP A 5 -11.79 -14.59 21.27
N GLN A 6 -10.84 -14.63 22.21
CA GLN A 6 -9.46 -14.20 21.97
C GLN A 6 -8.74 -15.12 20.98
N SER A 7 -8.90 -16.44 21.10
CA SER A 7 -8.28 -17.38 20.16
C SER A 7 -8.84 -17.24 18.74
N LEU A 8 -10.14 -16.96 18.60
CA LEU A 8 -10.75 -16.69 17.30
C LEU A 8 -10.21 -15.40 16.65
N MET A 9 -9.96 -14.36 17.44
CA MET A 9 -9.35 -13.11 16.97
C MET A 9 -7.91 -13.30 16.51
N PHE A 10 -7.10 -14.08 17.22
CA PHE A 10 -5.74 -14.41 16.79
C PHE A 10 -5.74 -15.26 15.50
N ALA A 11 -6.66 -16.22 15.37
CA ALA A 11 -6.81 -16.99 14.15
C ALA A 11 -7.19 -16.09 12.95
N ALA A 12 -8.13 -15.17 13.14
CA ALA A 12 -8.51 -14.19 12.12
C ALA A 12 -7.32 -13.32 11.68
N THR A 13 -6.48 -12.88 12.63
CA THR A 13 -5.25 -12.13 12.35
C THR A 13 -4.28 -12.94 11.48
N GLY A 14 -4.11 -14.24 11.80
CA GLY A 14 -3.23 -15.14 11.04
C GLY A 14 -3.70 -15.32 9.59
N PHE A 15 -5.00 -15.56 9.38
CA PHE A 15 -5.56 -15.64 8.03
C PHE A 15 -5.43 -14.31 7.27
N TYR A 16 -5.66 -13.19 7.95
CA TYR A 16 -5.52 -11.87 7.34
C TYR A 16 -4.09 -11.60 6.85
N PHE A 17 -3.09 -11.99 7.64
CA PHE A 17 -1.68 -11.86 7.28
C PHE A 17 -1.34 -12.69 6.03
N ILE A 18 -1.78 -13.95 5.98
CA ILE A 18 -1.53 -14.85 4.85
C ILE A 18 -2.12 -14.26 3.56
N CYS A 19 -3.31 -13.65 3.63
CA CYS A 19 -3.96 -13.01 2.48
C CYS A 19 -3.21 -11.77 1.97
N HIS A 20 -2.39 -11.12 2.80
CA HIS A 20 -1.59 -9.96 2.38
C HIS A 20 -0.27 -10.34 1.70
N VAL A 21 0.22 -11.58 1.88
CA VAL A 21 1.47 -12.04 1.26
C VAL A 21 1.41 -11.99 -0.28
N PRO A 22 0.35 -12.48 -0.96
CA PRO A 22 0.23 -12.36 -2.41
C PRO A 22 0.16 -10.91 -2.89
N GLU A 23 -0.52 -10.03 -2.14
CA GLU A 23 -0.63 -8.60 -2.47
C GLU A 23 0.74 -7.90 -2.41
N LEU A 24 1.52 -8.17 -1.36
CA LEU A 24 2.87 -7.63 -1.21
C LEU A 24 3.82 -8.17 -2.28
N TYR A 25 3.73 -9.47 -2.58
CA TYR A 25 4.52 -10.11 -3.62
C TYR A 25 4.21 -9.55 -5.01
N ALA A 26 2.93 -9.35 -5.33
CA ALA A 26 2.51 -8.71 -6.58
C ALA A 26 3.04 -7.27 -6.69
N ASN A 27 2.98 -6.48 -5.62
CA ASN A 27 3.57 -5.14 -5.59
C ASN A 27 5.09 -5.17 -5.85
N TYR A 28 5.81 -6.14 -5.28
CA TYR A 28 7.26 -6.27 -5.43
C TYR A 28 7.66 -6.72 -6.85
N VAL A 29 7.01 -7.75 -7.39
CA VAL A 29 7.37 -8.36 -8.69
C VAL A 29 6.91 -7.51 -9.86
N ASN A 30 5.65 -7.07 -9.87
CA ASN A 30 5.10 -6.37 -11.03
C ASN A 30 5.64 -4.95 -11.17
N LYS A 31 6.19 -4.35 -10.09
CA LYS A 31 6.58 -2.92 -10.01
C LYS A 31 5.49 -1.97 -10.56
N ASN A 32 4.26 -2.49 -10.66
CA ASN A 32 3.13 -1.85 -11.30
C ASN A 32 2.37 -1.13 -10.21
N ALA A 33 2.94 -0.02 -9.76
CA ALA A 33 2.23 0.88 -8.88
C ALA A 33 1.36 1.77 -9.76
N ASN A 34 0.12 1.32 -9.98
CA ASN A 34 -0.90 2.13 -10.60
C ASN A 34 -1.26 3.27 -9.63
N MET A 35 -1.05 4.52 -10.02
CA MET A 35 -1.32 5.68 -9.15
C MET A 35 -2.78 5.73 -8.66
N TYR A 36 -3.70 5.14 -9.44
CA TYR A 36 -5.12 5.03 -9.09
C TYR A 36 -5.42 4.04 -7.93
N ASN A 37 -4.50 3.14 -7.58
CA ASN A 37 -4.64 2.23 -6.44
C ASN A 37 -4.03 2.76 -5.13
N MET A 38 -3.32 3.90 -5.17
CA MET A 38 -2.78 4.54 -3.96
C MET A 38 -3.86 5.11 -3.05
N PRO A 39 -4.90 5.83 -3.54
CA PRO A 39 -5.96 6.37 -2.70
C PRO A 39 -6.64 5.30 -1.85
N GLU A 40 -6.94 4.15 -2.43
CA GLU A 40 -7.54 3.01 -1.70
C GLU A 40 -6.68 2.59 -0.51
N LYS A 41 -5.36 2.45 -0.69
CA LYS A 41 -4.46 2.05 0.39
C LYS A 41 -4.30 3.15 1.45
N ILE A 42 -4.37 4.42 1.06
CA ILE A 42 -4.38 5.56 2.00
C ILE A 42 -5.63 5.51 2.89
N PHE A 43 -6.80 5.26 2.31
CA PHE A 43 -8.04 5.13 3.08
C PHE A 43 -8.03 3.91 4.01
N MET A 44 -7.49 2.77 3.55
CA MET A 44 -7.29 1.60 4.43
C MET A 44 -6.35 1.93 5.59
N LEU A 45 -5.23 2.61 5.33
CA LEU A 45 -4.28 3.02 6.37
C LEU A 45 -4.91 3.97 7.40
N LEU A 46 -5.72 4.94 6.96
CA LEU A 46 -6.46 5.81 7.88
C LEU A 46 -7.44 5.00 8.74
N GLY A 47 -8.15 4.04 8.13
CA GLY A 47 -9.04 3.13 8.86
C GLY A 47 -8.29 2.30 9.90
N THR A 48 -7.10 1.77 9.57
CA THR A 48 -6.31 0.96 10.50
C THR A 48 -5.68 1.80 11.61
N VAL A 49 -5.25 3.04 11.34
CA VAL A 49 -4.82 3.99 12.38
C VAL A 49 -5.94 4.28 13.38
N LEU A 50 -7.16 4.53 12.89
CA LEU A 50 -8.32 4.75 13.76
C LEU A 50 -8.66 3.50 14.57
N ALA A 51 -8.61 2.32 13.94
CA ALA A 51 -8.85 1.05 14.62
C ALA A 51 -7.81 0.75 15.71
N VAL A 52 -6.52 1.01 15.46
CA VAL A 52 -5.46 0.91 16.48
C VAL A 52 -5.71 1.88 17.62
N THR A 53 -6.07 3.13 17.32
CA THR A 53 -6.35 4.14 18.36
C THR A 53 -7.52 3.72 19.25
N TYR A 54 -8.58 3.17 18.65
CA TYR A 54 -9.71 2.58 19.37
C TYR A 54 -9.29 1.39 20.23
N ALA A 55 -8.47 0.48 19.69
CA ALA A 55 -7.96 -0.68 20.44
C ALA A 55 -7.14 -0.28 21.68
N ILE A 56 -6.34 0.78 21.56
CA ILE A 56 -5.57 1.35 22.69
C ILE A 56 -6.51 1.86 23.78
N GLN A 57 -7.57 2.57 23.41
CA GLN A 57 -8.55 3.09 24.38
C GLN A 57 -9.34 1.96 25.07
N LEU A 58 -9.62 0.87 24.34
CA LEU A 58 -10.34 -0.28 24.88
C LEU A 58 -9.47 -1.16 25.80
N GLY A 59 -8.14 -1.05 25.70
CA GLY A 59 -7.19 -1.87 26.47
C GLY A 59 -7.17 -3.34 26.07
N ASP A 60 -7.71 -3.68 24.88
CA ASP A 60 -7.80 -5.05 24.40
C ASP A 60 -6.56 -5.44 23.59
N SER A 61 -5.71 -6.27 24.21
CA SER A 61 -4.46 -6.74 23.60
C SER A 61 -4.67 -7.58 22.33
N ALA A 62 -5.78 -8.30 22.19
CA ALA A 62 -6.03 -9.12 21.00
C ALA A 62 -6.36 -8.24 19.79
N ILE A 63 -7.22 -7.25 19.99
CA ILE A 63 -7.58 -6.26 18.97
C ILE A 63 -6.37 -5.40 18.59
N LEU A 64 -5.58 -4.99 19.59
CA LEU A 64 -4.37 -4.20 19.37
C LEU A 64 -3.34 -4.97 18.53
N THR A 65 -3.13 -6.25 18.83
CA THR A 65 -2.19 -7.08 18.07
C THR A 65 -2.64 -7.25 16.62
N ASN A 66 -3.94 -7.43 16.39
CA ASN A 66 -4.50 -7.57 15.05
C ASN A 66 -4.31 -6.30 14.21
N TYR A 67 -4.85 -5.17 14.68
CA TYR A 67 -4.77 -3.91 13.93
C TYR A 67 -3.36 -3.32 13.91
N GLY A 68 -2.53 -3.58 14.93
CA GLY A 68 -1.13 -3.16 14.96
C GLY A 68 -0.29 -3.88 13.90
N LEU A 69 -0.48 -5.19 13.73
CA LEU A 69 0.16 -5.94 12.66
C LEU A 69 -0.33 -5.46 11.29
N GLN A 70 -1.63 -5.24 11.15
CA GLN A 70 -2.25 -4.74 9.93
C GLN A 70 -1.71 -3.36 9.52
N LEU A 71 -1.60 -2.44 10.47
CA LEU A 71 -1.00 -1.12 10.27
C LEU A 71 0.43 -1.24 9.70
N GLY A 72 1.24 -2.15 10.26
CA GLY A 72 2.60 -2.38 9.78
C GLY A 72 2.64 -2.82 8.31
N ILE A 73 1.75 -3.74 7.92
CA ILE A 73 1.66 -4.21 6.53
C ILE A 73 1.17 -3.08 5.61
N ASP A 74 0.17 -2.31 6.01
CA ASP A 74 -0.36 -1.19 5.23
C ASP A 74 0.70 -0.13 4.97
N VAL A 75 1.51 0.21 5.98
CA VAL A 75 2.64 1.15 5.84
C VAL A 75 3.67 0.62 4.83
N VAL A 76 4.05 -0.66 4.93
CA VAL A 76 5.02 -1.26 3.99
C VAL A 76 4.46 -1.31 2.57
N ALA A 77 3.19 -1.70 2.41
CA ALA A 77 2.55 -1.75 1.10
C ALA A 77 2.43 -0.35 0.47
N LEU A 78 2.09 0.67 1.27
CA LEU A 78 1.96 2.05 0.82
C LEU A 78 3.32 2.66 0.45
N THR A 79 4.36 2.41 1.24
CA THR A 79 5.72 2.88 0.93
C THR A 79 6.28 2.22 -0.34
N MET A 80 6.09 0.91 -0.52
CA MET A 80 6.48 0.24 -1.77
C MET A 80 5.74 0.81 -2.98
N ARG A 81 4.41 0.97 -2.89
CA ARG A 81 3.61 1.56 -3.98
C ARG A 81 4.06 2.99 -4.27
N GLY A 82 4.24 3.82 -3.25
CA GLY A 82 4.72 5.19 -3.40
C GLY A 82 6.09 5.27 -4.07
N TYR A 83 7.03 4.42 -3.66
CA TYR A 83 8.36 4.33 -4.26
C TYR A 83 8.31 3.97 -5.75
N TYR A 84 7.49 2.99 -6.13
CA TYR A 84 7.35 2.58 -7.53
C TYR A 84 6.59 3.61 -8.38
N VAL A 85 5.59 4.32 -7.83
CA VAL A 85 4.96 5.44 -8.54
C VAL A 85 5.97 6.53 -8.82
N TRP A 86 6.77 6.90 -7.82
CA TRP A 86 7.83 7.90 -7.99
C TRP A 86 8.84 7.45 -9.06
N LEU A 87 9.31 6.21 -8.99
CA LEU A 87 10.24 5.65 -9.98
C LEU A 87 9.64 5.62 -11.40
N ASN A 88 8.37 5.23 -11.54
CA ASN A 88 7.68 5.18 -12.83
C ASN A 88 7.43 6.59 -13.39
N TYR A 89 7.10 7.56 -12.54
CA TYR A 89 6.99 8.95 -12.93
C TYR A 89 8.33 9.45 -13.48
N PHE A 90 9.43 9.27 -12.74
CA PHE A 90 10.77 9.68 -13.20
C PHE A 90 11.22 8.97 -14.49
N LYS A 91 10.97 7.67 -14.63
CA LYS A 91 11.29 6.93 -15.85
C LYS A 91 10.46 7.37 -17.05
N THR A 92 9.17 7.65 -16.84
CA THR A 92 8.26 8.09 -17.91
C THR A 92 8.60 9.50 -18.34
N THR A 93 8.85 10.43 -17.41
CA THR A 93 9.23 11.81 -17.74
C THR A 93 10.63 11.89 -18.35
N GLY A 94 11.60 11.12 -17.83
CA GLY A 94 12.95 11.03 -18.38
C GLY A 94 12.98 10.48 -19.81
N ASN A 95 12.27 9.38 -20.09
CA ASN A 95 12.18 8.84 -21.44
C ASN A 95 11.31 9.70 -22.37
N ALA A 96 10.27 10.38 -21.86
CA ALA A 96 9.50 11.33 -22.65
C ALA A 96 10.34 12.53 -23.09
N THR A 97 11.24 13.04 -22.23
CA THR A 97 12.16 14.11 -22.63
C THR A 97 13.19 13.66 -23.66
N VAL A 98 13.62 12.40 -23.63
CA VAL A 98 14.54 11.85 -24.64
C VAL A 98 13.80 11.54 -25.95
N ALA A 99 12.59 10.98 -25.90
CA ALA A 99 11.78 10.68 -27.08
C ALA A 99 11.39 11.95 -27.85
N VAL A 100 11.02 13.04 -27.15
CA VAL A 100 10.73 14.35 -27.78
C VAL A 100 12.00 14.99 -28.36
N ALA A 101 13.17 14.75 -27.77
CA ALA A 101 14.44 15.26 -28.32
C ALA A 101 14.92 14.49 -29.55
N SER A 102 14.47 13.25 -29.75
CA SER A 102 14.88 12.39 -30.86
C SER A 102 13.88 12.34 -32.04
N ASP A 103 12.68 12.90 -31.92
CA ASP A 103 11.67 12.93 -32.99
C ASP A 103 11.62 14.30 -33.70
N PRO A 104 12.14 14.42 -34.94
CA PRO A 104 12.14 15.68 -35.68
C PRO A 104 10.75 16.17 -36.10
N GLU A 105 9.71 15.33 -36.04
CA GLU A 105 8.35 15.65 -36.50
C GLU A 105 7.54 16.55 -35.55
N ILE A 106 7.89 16.64 -34.26
CA ILE A 106 7.13 17.48 -33.29
C ILE A 106 7.61 18.95 -33.28
N SER A 107 8.79 19.24 -33.86
CA SER A 107 9.36 20.59 -33.91
C SER A 107 8.68 21.56 -34.89
N THR A 108 7.83 21.06 -35.79
CA THR A 108 7.19 21.84 -36.86
C THR A 108 5.76 22.28 -36.53
N LEU A 109 5.16 21.77 -35.44
CA LEU A 109 3.80 22.14 -34.98
C LEU A 109 3.77 23.29 -33.96
N THR A 110 4.93 23.85 -33.59
CA THR A 110 5.06 25.00 -32.68
C THR A 110 5.77 26.20 -33.34
N ARG A 111 5.39 26.52 -34.58
CA ARG A 111 5.65 27.83 -35.21
C ARG A 111 4.36 28.52 -35.58
#